data_AF-H9FL57-F1
#
_entry.id   AF-H9FL57-F1
#
_cell.length_a   1.000
_cell.length_b   1.000
_cell.length_c   1.000
_cell.angle_alpha   90.00
_cell.angle_beta   90.00
_cell.angle_gamma   90.00
#
_symmetry.space_group_name_H-M   'P 1'
#
loop_
_entity.id
_entity.type
_entity.pdbx_description
1 polymer ?
#
loop_
_entity_poly.entity_id
_entity_poly.type
_entity_poly.pdbx_seq_one_letter_code
_entity_poly.pdbx_strand_id
1 'polypeptide(L)'
;GGYGCVCVNGWSGDDCSENIDDCAFASCTPGSTCIDRVASFSCMCPEGKAGLLCHLDDACISNPCHKGALCDTNPLNGQYICTCPQGYKGADCTEDV
;
A
#
# COMPACT_ATOMS: atom_id res chain seq x y z
N GLY A 1 -3.86 -4.61 -47.20
CA GLY A 1 -2.79 -5.05 -46.29
C GLY A 1 -3.27 -4.81 -44.88
N GLY A 2 -3.05 -5.77 -43.98
CA GLY A 2 -3.35 -5.60 -42.56
C GLY A 2 -2.16 -4.99 -41.83
N TYR A 3 -2.44 -4.15 -40.82
CA TYR A 3 -1.47 -3.79 -39.80
C TYR A 3 -1.84 -4.55 -38.53
N GLY A 4 -0.84 -4.91 -37.72
CA GLY A 4 -1.03 -5.51 -36.41
C GLY A 4 -0.17 -4.75 -35.41
N CYS A 5 -0.75 -4.41 -34.26
CA CYS A 5 -0.06 -3.71 -33.20
C CYS A 5 0.66 -4.70 -32.28
N VAL A 6 1.85 -4.31 -31.80
CA VAL A 6 2.55 -5.01 -30.72
C VAL A 6 2.38 -4.16 -29.48
N CYS A 7 1.62 -4.66 -28.52
CA CYS A 7 1.28 -3.90 -27.32
C CYS A 7 2.42 -3.90 -26.30
N VAL A 8 2.55 -2.78 -25.59
CA VAL A 8 3.45 -2.67 -24.44
C VAL A 8 2.88 -3.45 -23.26
N ASN A 9 3.72 -3.76 -22.28
CA ASN A 9 3.32 -4.53 -21.11
C ASN A 9 2.16 -3.83 -20.36
N GLY A 10 1.14 -4.61 -20.00
CA GLY A 10 -0.09 -4.12 -19.37
C GLY A 10 -1.22 -3.73 -20.35
N TRP A 11 -0.99 -3.76 -21.67
CA TRP A 11 -2.02 -3.37 -22.65
C TRP A 11 -2.38 -4.52 -23.60
N SER A 12 -3.65 -4.55 -24.02
CA SER A 12 -4.23 -5.53 -24.95
C SER A 12 -5.19 -4.88 -25.94
N GLY A 13 -5.76 -5.69 -26.83
CA GLY A 13 -6.67 -5.24 -27.89
C GLY A 13 -5.94 -5.05 -29.23
N ASP A 14 -6.73 -4.98 -30.31
CA ASP A 14 -6.21 -4.86 -31.69
C ASP A 14 -5.40 -3.57 -31.91
N ASP A 15 -5.71 -2.52 -31.16
CA ASP A 15 -5.06 -1.22 -31.16
C ASP A 15 -4.33 -0.89 -29.85
N CYS A 16 -4.17 -1.87 -28.95
CA CYS A 16 -3.56 -1.72 -27.64
C CYS A 16 -4.24 -0.67 -26.72
N SER A 17 -5.56 -0.48 -26.87
CA SER A 17 -6.34 0.51 -26.11
C SER A 17 -6.92 -0.03 -24.80
N GLU A 18 -6.81 -1.34 -24.55
CA GLU A 18 -7.36 -1.98 -23.36
C GLU A 18 -6.27 -2.15 -22.31
N ASN A 19 -6.49 -1.67 -21.09
CA ASN A 19 -5.64 -2.03 -19.96
C ASN A 19 -5.99 -3.46 -19.52
N ILE A 20 -4.97 -4.29 -19.35
CA ILE A 20 -5.15 -5.63 -18.80
C ILE A 20 -5.60 -5.49 -17.35
N ASP A 21 -6.66 -6.19 -16.97
CA ASP A 21 -7.16 -6.19 -15.59
C ASP A 21 -6.19 -6.97 -14.68
N ASP A 22 -5.30 -6.22 -14.03
CA ASP A 22 -4.33 -6.75 -13.07
C ASP A 22 -4.99 -7.11 -11.72
N CYS A 23 -6.22 -6.62 -11.48
CA CYS A 23 -7.01 -6.96 -10.30
C CYS A 23 -7.62 -8.36 -10.37
N ALA A 24 -7.81 -8.93 -11.55
CA ALA A 24 -8.29 -10.30 -11.73
C ALA A 24 -7.39 -11.34 -11.03
N PHE A 25 -6.09 -11.04 -10.88
CA PHE A 25 -5.10 -11.89 -10.21
C PHE A 25 -4.54 -11.24 -8.93
N ALA A 26 -5.12 -10.13 -8.47
CA ALA A 26 -4.64 -9.44 -7.28
C ALA A 26 -4.86 -10.28 -6.02
N SER A 27 -3.87 -10.24 -5.12
CA SER A 27 -3.88 -10.96 -3.84
C SER A 27 -4.23 -10.06 -2.65
N CYS A 28 -5.01 -8.99 -2.86
CA CYS A 28 -5.47 -8.12 -1.78
C CYS A 28 -6.31 -8.92 -0.77
N THR A 29 -6.18 -8.60 0.52
CA THR A 29 -7.01 -9.26 1.55
C THR A 29 -8.50 -8.94 1.40
N PRO A 30 -9.40 -9.84 1.84
CA PRO A 30 -10.84 -9.60 1.82
C PRO A 30 -11.22 -8.28 2.51
N GLY A 31 -12.11 -7.51 1.88
CA GLY A 31 -12.53 -6.19 2.37
C GLY A 31 -11.65 -5.03 1.88
N SER A 32 -10.53 -5.31 1.22
CA SER A 32 -9.74 -4.31 0.49
C SER A 32 -10.34 -4.01 -0.88
N THR A 33 -10.03 -2.83 -1.42
CA THR A 33 -10.37 -2.48 -2.80
C THR A 33 -9.12 -2.58 -3.66
N CYS A 34 -9.17 -3.39 -4.72
CA CYS A 34 -8.09 -3.43 -5.70
C CYS A 34 -8.22 -2.26 -6.68
N ILE A 35 -7.09 -1.60 -6.96
CA ILE A 35 -6.97 -0.53 -7.95
C ILE A 35 -6.11 -1.07 -9.09
N ASP A 36 -6.73 -1.23 -10.24
CA ASP A 36 -6.10 -1.63 -11.49
C ASP A 36 -5.14 -0.53 -11.96
N ARG A 37 -3.93 -0.91 -12.38
CA ARG A 37 -2.92 -0.01 -12.94
C ARG A 37 -2.40 -0.62 -14.23
N VAL A 38 -1.44 0.04 -14.85
CA VAL A 38 -0.78 -0.53 -16.03
C VAL A 38 0.23 -1.56 -15.57
N ALA A 39 0.03 -2.82 -15.97
CA ALA A 39 0.90 -3.96 -15.68
C ALA A 39 1.18 -4.19 -14.18
N SER A 40 0.29 -3.72 -13.33
CA SER A 40 0.41 -3.79 -11.87
C SER A 40 -0.94 -3.52 -11.22
N PHE A 41 -1.04 -3.80 -9.94
CA PHE A 41 -2.20 -3.42 -9.12
C PHE A 41 -1.73 -2.77 -7.82
N SER A 42 -2.63 -2.07 -7.16
CA SER A 42 -2.43 -1.62 -5.77
C SER A 42 -3.66 -1.88 -4.93
N CYS A 43 -3.49 -2.32 -3.68
CA CYS A 43 -4.59 -2.54 -2.75
C CYS A 43 -4.81 -1.28 -1.91
N MET A 44 -6.05 -0.79 -1.87
CA MET A 44 -6.51 0.17 -0.89
C MET A 44 -7.03 -0.59 0.34
N CYS A 45 -6.32 -0.43 1.46
CA CYS A 45 -6.59 -1.20 2.66
C CYS A 45 -7.81 -0.67 3.42
N PRO A 46 -8.63 -1.56 4.00
CA PRO A 46 -9.67 -1.15 4.93
C PRO A 46 -9.04 -0.64 6.24
N GLU A 47 -9.87 0.00 7.06
CA GLU A 47 -9.47 0.46 8.38
C GLU A 47 -8.87 -0.68 9.22
N GLY A 48 -7.73 -0.41 9.86
CA GLY A 48 -7.02 -1.39 10.69
C GLY A 48 -6.14 -2.38 9.91
N LYS A 49 -5.99 -2.24 8.59
CA LYS A 49 -5.08 -3.05 7.76
C LYS A 49 -4.00 -2.20 7.11
N ALA A 50 -2.85 -2.83 6.89
CA ALA A 50 -1.66 -2.20 6.33
C ALA A 50 -0.86 -3.17 5.43
N GLY A 51 0.17 -2.63 4.78
CA GLY A 51 1.06 -3.36 3.87
C GLY A 51 0.55 -3.43 2.42
N LEU A 52 1.42 -3.88 1.51
CA LEU A 52 1.15 -3.84 0.05
C LEU A 52 -0.12 -4.59 -0.37
N LEU A 53 -0.41 -5.69 0.32
CA LEU A 53 -1.59 -6.54 0.08
C LEU A 53 -2.64 -6.42 1.18
N CYS A 54 -2.50 -5.44 2.08
CA CYS A 54 -3.38 -5.27 3.23
C CYS A 54 -3.44 -6.51 4.15
N HIS A 55 -2.33 -7.26 4.19
CA HIS A 55 -2.19 -8.52 4.92
C HIS A 55 -1.70 -8.33 6.35
N LEU A 56 -1.17 -7.15 6.67
CA LEU A 56 -0.73 -6.77 8.00
C LEU A 56 -1.85 -6.05 8.73
N ASP A 57 -1.87 -6.17 10.04
CA ASP A 57 -2.68 -5.32 10.89
C ASP A 57 -2.00 -3.95 11.03
N ASP A 58 -2.80 -2.89 11.05
CA ASP A 58 -2.28 -1.56 11.30
C ASP A 58 -1.83 -1.43 12.76
N ALA A 59 -0.52 -1.39 12.98
CA ALA A 59 0.07 -1.25 14.30
C ALA A 59 -0.18 0.12 14.93
N CYS A 60 -0.59 1.12 14.13
CA CYS A 60 -0.89 2.45 14.61
C CYS A 60 -2.29 2.59 15.24
N ILE A 61 -3.16 1.58 15.08
CA ILE A 61 -4.54 1.65 15.60
C ILE A 61 -4.60 1.78 17.13
N SER A 62 -3.59 1.27 17.83
CA SER A 62 -3.47 1.37 19.29
C SER A 62 -2.86 2.69 19.76
N ASN A 63 -2.49 3.59 18.84
CA ASN A 63 -1.75 4.83 19.10
C ASN A 63 -0.49 4.60 19.97
N PRO A 64 0.50 3.80 19.49
CA PRO A 64 1.70 3.49 20.25
C PRO A 64 2.63 4.70 20.44
N CYS A 65 2.56 5.70 19.55
CA CYS A 65 3.42 6.87 19.57
C CYS A 65 2.92 7.97 20.51
N HIS A 66 3.85 8.73 21.09
CA HIS A 66 3.56 9.91 21.89
C HIS A 66 2.74 10.96 21.10
N LYS A 67 1.98 11.76 21.84
CA LYS A 67 1.11 12.78 21.25
C LYS A 67 1.90 13.75 20.37
N GLY A 68 1.46 13.89 19.12
CA GLY A 68 2.12 14.77 18.14
C GLY A 68 3.26 14.10 17.37
N ALA A 69 3.57 12.84 17.65
CA ALA A 69 4.39 12.01 16.77
C ALA A 69 3.56 11.46 15.60
N LEU A 70 4.21 11.25 14.46
CA LEU A 70 3.63 10.53 13.33
C LEU A 70 3.83 9.02 13.54
N CYS A 71 2.78 8.23 13.34
CA CYS A 71 2.83 6.78 13.38
C CYS A 71 2.67 6.22 11.97
N ASP A 72 3.57 5.32 11.57
CA ASP A 72 3.46 4.52 10.35
C ASP A 72 3.61 3.03 10.67
N THR A 73 2.85 2.19 9.97
CA THR A 73 3.02 0.73 10.05
C THR A 73 4.04 0.27 9.02
N ASN A 74 5.10 -0.41 9.47
CA ASN A 74 6.13 -0.97 8.63
C ASN A 74 5.53 -2.03 7.69
N PRO A 75 5.64 -1.85 6.36
CA PRO A 75 4.98 -2.72 5.39
C PRO A 75 5.61 -4.11 5.25
N LEU A 76 6.77 -4.37 5.87
CA LEU A 76 7.48 -5.66 5.80
C LEU A 76 7.21 -6.55 7.02
N ASN A 77 7.14 -5.97 8.20
CA ASN A 77 7.02 -6.74 9.46
C ASN A 77 5.80 -6.36 10.30
N GLY A 78 5.01 -5.35 9.89
CA GLY A 78 3.81 -4.91 10.61
C GLY A 78 4.10 -4.22 11.94
N GLN A 79 5.33 -3.80 12.21
CA GLN A 79 5.65 -3.03 13.42
C GLN A 79 5.35 -1.56 13.22
N TYR A 80 4.97 -0.87 14.30
CA TYR A 80 4.82 0.58 14.26
C TYR A 80 6.20 1.26 14.19
N ILE A 81 6.23 2.42 13.55
CA ILE A 81 7.37 3.32 13.47
C ILE A 81 6.87 4.71 13.88
N CYS A 82 7.46 5.26 14.94
CA CYS A 82 7.15 6.60 15.39
C CYS A 82 8.19 7.59 14.88
N THR A 83 7.76 8.62 14.16
CA THR A 83 8.61 9.78 13.84
C THR A 83 8.41 10.84 14.91
N CYS A 84 9.44 11.03 15.74
CA CYS A 84 9.34 11.90 16.91
C CYS A 84 9.38 13.39 16.56
N PRO A 85 8.56 14.21 17.24
CA PRO A 85 8.68 15.66 17.16
C PRO A 85 9.98 16.13 17.85
N GLN A 86 10.37 17.38 17.58
CA GLN A 86 11.56 17.96 18.18
C GLN A 86 11.49 17.94 19.71
N GLY A 87 12.56 17.49 20.36
CA GLY A 87 12.66 17.39 21.81
C GLY A 87 12.25 16.03 22.38
N TYR A 88 11.78 15.09 21.54
CA TYR A 88 11.42 13.73 21.95
C TYR A 88 12.27 12.66 21.27
N LYS A 89 12.46 11.52 21.93
CA LYS A 89 13.21 10.35 21.46
C LYS A 89 12.61 9.04 22.01
N GLY A 90 13.22 7.92 21.60
CA GLY A 90 12.78 6.57 21.95
C GLY A 90 11.86 5.95 20.89
N ALA A 91 11.55 4.66 21.04
CA ALA A 91 10.70 3.93 20.08
C ALA A 91 9.28 4.52 19.99
N ASP A 92 8.75 4.99 21.13
CA ASP A 92 7.40 5.53 21.26
C ASP A 92 7.40 7.07 21.38
N CYS A 93 8.55 7.73 21.22
CA CYS A 93 8.70 9.18 21.39
C CYS A 93 8.27 9.73 22.78
N THR A 94 8.38 8.91 23.82
CA THR A 94 7.95 9.27 25.19
C THR A 94 9.06 9.87 26.05
N GLU A 95 10.32 9.80 25.61
CA GLU A 95 11.47 10.33 26.32
C GLU A 95 11.82 11.73 25.83
N ASP A 96 12.12 12.65 26.73
CA ASP A 96 12.63 13.97 26.39
C ASP A 96 14.15 13.92 26.04
N VAL A 97 14.58 14.79 25.13
CA VAL A 97 15.99 14.93 24.70
C VAL A 97 16.77 15.83 25.64
#